data_AF-A0A661M1E6-F1
#
_entry.id   AF-A0A661M1E6-F1
#
_cell.length_a   1.000
_cell.length_b   1.000
_cell.length_c   1.000
_cell.angle_alpha   90.00
_cell.angle_beta   90.00
_cell.angle_gamma   90.00
#
_symmetry.space_group_name_H-M   'P 1'
#
loop_
_entity.id
_entity.type
_entity.pdbx_description
1 polymer ?
#
loop_
_entity_poly.entity_id
_entity_poly.type
_entity_poly.pdbx_seq_one_letter_code
_entity_poly.pdbx_strand_id
1 'polypeptide(L)'
;MAQDNILWTANDVPLPEALWKRLQSMGCRIMVEKDEGVALGRIAEISPRLWVCQVDGNASGGLGLIERVRSSHPELPMLVLSISPDVIQAVAAIKLGAADYLPAQVGEEQLWAVVERLLKHPPAPQAKAPHGSRKVGPPPEPIAADPAMMRIFQLARRIAPRRATVLIQGESGTGKEVVARYIHRKSDRSEGPFIAVNCAALPEALLESELFGHEKGAFTGAVARKRGKFELAHGGVLLLDEIG
;
A
#
# COMPACT_ATOMS: atom_id res chain seq x y z
N MET A 1 -12.10 22.54 21.04
CA MET A 1 -12.40 21.19 20.53
C MET A 1 -12.03 21.20 19.05
N ALA A 2 -11.02 20.44 18.63
CA ALA A 2 -10.62 20.40 17.23
C ALA A 2 -11.77 19.75 16.44
N GLN A 3 -12.35 20.46 15.48
CA GLN A 3 -13.37 19.91 14.59
C GLN A 3 -12.68 18.94 13.63
N ASP A 4 -13.24 17.75 13.46
CA ASP A 4 -12.71 16.75 12.54
C ASP A 4 -13.01 17.16 11.10
N ASN A 5 -12.02 17.78 10.45
CA ASN A 5 -12.17 18.28 9.09
C ASN A 5 -11.92 17.18 8.07
N ILE A 6 -12.78 17.09 7.05
CA ILE A 6 -12.60 16.23 5.88
C ILE A 6 -12.48 17.15 4.67
N LEU A 7 -11.44 16.97 3.86
CA LEU A 7 -11.26 17.70 2.62
C LEU A 7 -11.75 16.84 1.46
N TRP A 8 -12.64 17.38 0.64
CA TRP A 8 -13.16 16.75 -0.57
C TRP A 8 -12.81 17.60 -1.79
N THR A 9 -11.93 17.09 -2.66
CA THR A 9 -11.55 17.75 -3.91
C THR A 9 -11.98 16.97 -5.15
N ALA A 10 -12.76 15.88 -4.97
CA ALA A 10 -13.26 15.09 -6.08
C ALA A 10 -14.46 15.80 -6.75
N ASN A 11 -14.17 16.63 -7.75
CA ASN A 11 -15.15 17.57 -8.30
C ASN A 11 -16.18 16.94 -9.23
N ASP A 12 -15.78 15.93 -9.99
CA ASP A 12 -16.68 15.21 -10.89
C ASP A 12 -17.39 14.05 -10.18
N VAL A 13 -17.00 13.76 -8.93
CA VAL A 13 -17.68 12.79 -8.06
C VAL A 13 -18.46 13.54 -6.98
N PRO A 14 -19.76 13.76 -7.16
CA PRO A 14 -20.56 14.49 -6.19
C PRO A 14 -20.56 13.73 -4.86
N LEU A 15 -20.35 14.46 -3.77
CA LEU A 15 -20.45 13.93 -2.43
C LEU A 15 -21.92 13.51 -2.14
N PRO A 16 -22.20 12.22 -1.90
CA PRO A 16 -23.56 11.76 -1.64
C PRO A 16 -24.18 12.41 -0.41
N GLU A 17 -25.45 12.80 -0.48
CA GLU A 17 -26.16 13.47 0.62
C GLU A 17 -26.22 12.58 1.88
N ALA A 18 -26.38 11.26 1.70
CA ALA A 18 -26.37 10.29 2.79
C ALA A 18 -25.02 10.29 3.52
N LEU A 19 -23.91 10.31 2.78
CA LEU A 19 -22.56 10.40 3.33
C LEU A 19 -22.37 11.72 4.10
N TRP A 20 -22.83 12.84 3.52
CA TRP A 20 -22.78 14.15 4.16
C TRP A 20 -23.48 14.15 5.53
N LYS A 21 -24.71 13.64 5.59
CA LYS A 21 -25.51 13.59 6.83
C LYS A 21 -24.85 12.72 7.90
N ARG A 22 -24.30 11.55 7.52
CA ARG A 22 -23.60 10.65 8.46
C ARG A 22 -22.32 11.27 9.02
N LEU A 23 -21.56 11.98 8.20
CA LEU A 23 -20.35 12.67 8.66
C LEU A 23 -20.69 13.85 9.58
N GLN A 24 -21.74 14.62 9.29
CA GLN A 24 -22.21 15.67 10.17
C GLN A 24 -22.69 15.15 11.53
N SER A 25 -23.40 14.01 11.56
CA SER A 25 -23.85 13.41 12.83
C SER A 25 -22.68 12.88 13.67
N MET A 26 -21.56 12.53 13.03
CA MET A 26 -20.29 12.22 13.70
C MET A 26 -19.50 13.46 14.15
N GLY A 27 -20.02 14.68 13.91
CA GLY A 27 -19.34 15.93 14.25
C GLY A 27 -18.21 16.31 13.29
N CYS A 28 -18.11 15.65 12.13
CA CYS A 28 -17.14 16.01 11.11
C CYS A 28 -17.64 17.20 10.28
N ARG A 29 -16.71 18.08 9.90
CA ARG A 29 -16.98 19.18 8.96
C ARG A 29 -16.35 18.85 7.61
N ILE A 30 -17.17 18.85 6.57
CA ILE A 30 -16.69 18.57 5.22
C ILE A 30 -16.45 19.90 4.50
N MET A 31 -15.25 20.05 3.95
CA MET A 31 -14.85 21.16 3.10
C MET A 31 -14.70 20.66 1.67
N VAL A 32 -15.51 21.22 0.77
CA VAL A 32 -15.47 20.88 -0.66
C VAL A 32 -14.71 21.99 -1.39
N GLU A 33 -13.67 21.62 -2.12
CA GLU A 33 -12.82 22.54 -2.87
C GLU A 33 -12.82 22.18 -4.36
N LYS A 34 -13.10 23.18 -5.20
CA LYS A 34 -13.28 23.00 -6.66
C LYS A 34 -11.99 22.93 -7.46
N ASP A 35 -10.87 23.30 -6.85
CA ASP A 35 -9.56 23.31 -7.49
C ASP A 35 -8.63 22.35 -6.74
N GLU A 36 -8.18 21.29 -7.40
CA GLU A 36 -7.24 20.34 -6.81
C GLU A 36 -5.87 21.00 -6.54
N GLY A 37 -5.51 22.06 -7.26
CA GLY A 37 -4.28 22.81 -7.09
C GLY A 37 -4.17 23.48 -5.71
N VAL A 38 -5.29 23.79 -5.06
CA VAL A 38 -5.31 24.38 -3.70
C VAL A 38 -5.26 23.34 -2.60
N ALA A 39 -5.38 22.04 -2.92
CA ALA A 39 -5.49 20.97 -1.93
C ALA A 39 -4.33 20.99 -0.92
N LEU A 40 -3.10 21.14 -1.40
CA LEU A 40 -1.90 21.16 -0.54
C LEU A 40 -1.93 22.34 0.46
N GLY A 41 -2.33 23.52 0.00
CA GLY A 41 -2.45 24.71 0.86
C GLY A 41 -3.57 24.54 1.89
N ARG A 42 -4.72 24.00 1.47
CA ARG A 42 -5.85 23.74 2.37
C ARG A 42 -5.53 22.67 3.40
N ILE A 43 -4.86 21.60 3.02
CA ILE A 43 -4.42 20.55 3.95
C ILE A 43 -3.54 21.16 5.06
N ALA A 44 -2.62 22.06 4.71
CA ALA A 44 -1.77 22.74 5.69
C ALA A 44 -2.57 23.68 6.61
N GLU A 45 -3.60 24.35 6.09
CA GLU A 45 -4.44 25.29 6.84
C GLU A 45 -5.39 24.58 7.82
N ILE A 46 -6.10 23.54 7.35
CA ILE A 46 -7.22 22.94 8.09
C ILE A 46 -6.87 21.62 8.77
N SER A 47 -5.70 21.05 8.45
CA SER A 47 -5.20 19.76 8.97
C SER A 47 -6.29 18.68 8.97
N PRO A 48 -6.82 18.30 7.80
CA PRO A 48 -7.94 17.37 7.72
C PRO A 48 -7.53 15.98 8.22
N ARG A 49 -8.51 15.20 8.68
CA ARG A 49 -8.33 13.79 9.07
C ARG A 49 -8.46 12.82 7.92
N LEU A 50 -9.03 13.26 6.81
CA LEU A 50 -9.17 12.52 5.57
C LEU A 50 -9.17 13.51 4.42
N TRP A 51 -8.42 13.20 3.37
CA TRP A 51 -8.55 13.85 2.09
C TRP A 51 -9.13 12.87 1.07
N VAL A 52 -10.22 13.27 0.42
CA VAL A 52 -10.83 12.54 -0.69
C VAL A 52 -10.54 13.32 -1.95
N CYS A 53 -9.83 12.71 -2.90
CA CYS A 53 -9.45 13.32 -4.16
C CYS A 53 -9.89 12.46 -5.33
N GLN A 54 -9.90 13.08 -6.51
CA GLN A 54 -10.20 12.37 -7.74
C GLN A 54 -8.91 12.18 -8.53
N VAL A 55 -8.86 11.13 -9.34
CA VAL A 55 -7.86 11.00 -10.40
C VAL A 55 -8.59 10.61 -11.68
N ASP A 56 -8.42 11.42 -12.71
CA ASP A 56 -8.81 11.18 -14.08
C ASP A 56 -7.76 10.31 -14.79
N GLY A 57 -8.13 9.59 -15.86
CA GLY A 57 -7.26 8.63 -16.57
C GLY A 57 -5.95 9.23 -17.15
N ASN A 58 -5.74 10.53 -16.97
CA ASN A 58 -4.59 11.32 -17.37
C ASN A 58 -3.57 11.28 -16.21
N ALA A 59 -2.75 10.23 -16.17
CA ALA A 59 -1.89 9.87 -15.03
C ALA A 59 -0.98 10.99 -14.44
N SER A 60 -0.75 12.10 -15.15
CA SER A 60 0.22 13.12 -14.79
C SER A 60 -0.26 14.18 -13.77
N GLY A 61 -1.58 14.39 -13.61
CA GLY A 61 -2.11 15.44 -12.71
C GLY A 61 -2.35 14.95 -11.28
N GLY A 62 -3.36 14.09 -11.10
CA GLY A 62 -3.81 13.67 -9.76
C GLY A 62 -2.79 12.81 -9.01
N LEU A 63 -2.05 11.92 -9.68
CA LEU A 63 -1.02 11.10 -9.02
C LEU A 63 0.16 11.94 -8.50
N GLY A 64 0.56 12.98 -9.24
CA GLY A 64 1.62 13.89 -8.80
C GLY A 64 1.23 14.70 -7.56
N LEU A 65 -0.05 15.04 -7.43
CA LEU A 65 -0.57 15.71 -6.23
C LEU A 65 -0.57 14.78 -5.01
N ILE A 66 -0.98 13.51 -5.18
CA ILE A 66 -0.92 12.48 -4.14
C ILE A 66 0.51 12.33 -3.61
N GLU A 67 1.50 12.25 -4.50
CA GLU A 67 2.91 12.14 -4.12
C GLU A 67 3.40 13.35 -3.31
N ARG A 68 3.03 14.56 -3.73
CA ARG A 68 3.39 15.81 -3.04
C ARG A 68 2.75 15.88 -1.66
N VAL A 69 1.46 15.55 -1.53
CA VAL A 69 0.75 15.53 -0.25
C VAL A 69 1.31 14.47 0.67
N ARG A 70 1.57 13.24 0.19
CA ARG A 70 2.21 12.19 1.01
C ARG A 70 3.58 12.62 1.51
N SER A 71 4.33 13.38 0.71
CA SER A 71 5.66 13.85 1.07
C SER A 71 5.67 14.88 2.21
N SER A 72 4.66 15.77 2.27
CA SER A 72 4.52 16.81 3.30
C SER A 72 3.62 16.42 4.48
N HIS A 73 2.62 15.57 4.26
CA HIS A 73 1.64 15.11 5.25
C HIS A 73 1.59 13.56 5.28
N PRO A 74 2.64 12.89 5.77
CA PRO A 74 2.78 11.43 5.71
C PRO A 74 1.78 10.66 6.57
N GLU A 75 1.07 11.32 7.48
CA GLU A 75 0.04 10.73 8.35
C GLU A 75 -1.37 10.86 7.75
N LEU A 76 -1.57 11.72 6.74
CA LEU A 76 -2.90 12.01 6.21
C LEU A 76 -3.43 10.80 5.40
N PRO A 77 -4.56 10.19 5.78
CA PRO A 77 -5.23 9.21 4.94
C PRO A 77 -5.76 9.89 3.68
N MET A 78 -5.55 9.25 2.52
CA MET A 78 -6.01 9.76 1.23
C MET A 78 -6.89 8.69 0.56
N LEU A 79 -8.15 9.02 0.31
CA LEU A 79 -9.05 8.19 -0.48
C LEU A 79 -9.08 8.72 -1.92
N VAL A 80 -8.78 7.84 -2.87
CA VAL A 80 -8.79 8.19 -4.29
C VAL A 80 -10.06 7.67 -4.95
N LEU A 81 -10.77 8.54 -5.66
CA LEU A 81 -11.91 8.20 -6.51
C LEU A 81 -11.50 8.31 -7.98
N SER A 82 -11.84 7.33 -8.82
CA SER A 82 -11.50 7.37 -10.24
C SER A 82 -12.72 7.29 -11.15
N ILE A 83 -12.85 8.24 -12.08
CA ILE A 83 -13.90 8.24 -13.10
C ILE A 83 -13.69 7.09 -14.09
N SER A 84 -12.44 6.80 -14.45
CA SER A 84 -12.05 5.77 -15.40
C SER A 84 -11.14 4.76 -14.69
N PRO A 85 -11.72 3.91 -13.82
CA PRO A 85 -10.94 3.05 -12.96
C PRO A 85 -10.16 2.02 -13.78
N ASP A 86 -8.85 2.04 -13.59
CA ASP A 86 -7.93 1.05 -14.15
C ASP A 86 -7.04 0.46 -13.04
N VAL A 87 -6.67 -0.81 -13.20
CA VAL A 87 -5.88 -1.55 -12.21
C VAL A 87 -4.49 -0.94 -12.05
N ILE A 88 -3.86 -0.50 -13.14
CA ILE A 88 -2.53 0.12 -13.10
C ILE A 88 -2.59 1.45 -12.34
N GLN A 89 -3.62 2.26 -12.58
CA GLN A 89 -3.84 3.51 -11.85
C GLN A 89 -4.11 3.27 -10.36
N ALA A 90 -4.94 2.28 -10.03
CA ALA A 90 -5.24 1.91 -8.65
C ALA A 90 -3.95 1.50 -7.91
N VAL A 91 -3.16 0.61 -8.50
CA VAL A 91 -1.88 0.18 -7.93
C VAL A 91 -0.89 1.34 -7.79
N ALA A 92 -0.83 2.25 -8.78
CA ALA A 92 0.01 3.43 -8.72
C ALA A 92 -0.39 4.37 -7.58
N ALA A 93 -1.68 4.66 -7.44
CA ALA A 93 -2.22 5.50 -6.36
C ALA A 93 -1.87 4.92 -4.98
N ILE A 94 -2.09 3.62 -4.76
CA ILE A 94 -1.74 2.95 -3.50
C ILE A 94 -0.23 3.00 -3.24
N LYS A 95 0.62 2.78 -4.24
CA LYS A 95 2.09 2.87 -4.10
C LYS A 95 2.58 4.28 -3.78
N LEU A 96 1.90 5.31 -4.28
CA LEU A 96 2.15 6.71 -3.95
C LEU A 96 1.58 7.11 -2.57
N GLY A 97 0.95 6.15 -1.89
CA GLY A 97 0.47 6.28 -0.53
C GLY A 97 -0.99 6.62 -0.41
N ALA A 98 -1.84 6.43 -1.42
CA ALA A 98 -3.28 6.41 -1.20
C ALA A 98 -3.63 5.32 -0.18
N ALA A 99 -4.54 5.62 0.74
CA ALA A 99 -5.03 4.68 1.75
C ALA A 99 -6.03 3.68 1.16
N ASP A 100 -6.79 4.12 0.17
CA ASP A 100 -7.72 3.28 -0.60
C ASP A 100 -8.01 3.92 -1.97
N TYR A 101 -8.57 3.12 -2.87
CA TYR A 101 -8.92 3.51 -4.23
C TYR A 101 -10.28 2.92 -4.60
N LEU A 102 -11.22 3.77 -5.03
CA LEU A 102 -12.57 3.36 -5.42
C LEU A 102 -12.93 3.91 -6.80
N PRO A 103 -13.77 3.19 -7.57
CA PRO A 103 -14.41 3.78 -8.74
C PRO A 103 -15.34 4.92 -8.31
N ALA A 104 -15.45 5.97 -9.10
CA ALA A 104 -16.33 7.11 -8.84
C ALA A 104 -17.81 6.70 -8.72
N GLN A 105 -18.21 5.64 -9.43
CA GLN A 105 -19.57 5.07 -9.40
C GLN A 105 -19.76 4.04 -8.27
N VAL A 106 -18.93 4.08 -7.23
CA VAL A 106 -19.09 3.21 -6.05
C VAL A 106 -20.43 3.47 -5.35
N GLY A 107 -21.07 2.39 -4.89
CA GLY A 107 -22.33 2.50 -4.13
C GLY A 107 -22.13 3.24 -2.80
N GLU A 108 -23.15 3.98 -2.35
CA GLU A 108 -23.08 4.84 -1.16
C GLU A 108 -22.63 4.10 0.10
N GLU A 109 -23.15 2.88 0.35
CA GLU A 109 -22.78 2.09 1.53
C GLU A 109 -21.32 1.62 1.49
N GLN A 110 -20.81 1.33 0.30
CA GLN A 110 -19.41 0.92 0.14
C GLN A 110 -18.47 2.12 0.33
N LEU A 111 -18.82 3.28 -0.24
CA LEU A 111 -18.09 4.53 0.02
C LEU A 111 -18.10 4.88 1.51
N TRP A 112 -19.26 4.76 2.16
CA TRP A 112 -19.39 4.97 3.60
C TRP A 112 -18.49 4.04 4.40
N ALA A 113 -18.54 2.73 4.13
CA ALA A 113 -17.74 1.75 4.86
C ALA A 113 -16.23 2.06 4.79
N VAL A 114 -15.74 2.51 3.63
CA VAL A 114 -14.34 2.90 3.46
C VAL A 114 -14.02 4.19 4.21
N VAL A 115 -14.84 5.24 4.06
CA VAL A 115 -14.64 6.53 4.76
C VAL A 115 -14.66 6.32 6.28
N GLU A 116 -15.64 5.59 6.79
CA GLU A 116 -15.79 5.28 8.21
C GLU A 116 -14.57 4.50 8.74
N ARG A 117 -14.11 3.49 7.99
CA ARG A 117 -12.90 2.72 8.31
C ARG A 117 -11.68 3.62 8.41
N LEU A 118 -11.48 4.53 7.45
CA LEU A 118 -10.32 5.43 7.42
C LEU A 118 -10.34 6.47 8.54
N LEU A 119 -11.52 6.93 8.97
CA LEU A 119 -11.65 7.88 10.08
C LEU A 119 -11.44 7.21 11.45
N LYS A 120 -11.95 5.99 11.64
CA LYS A 120 -11.83 5.21 12.88
C LYS A 120 -10.46 4.56 13.05
N HIS A 121 -9.90 4.05 11.95
CA HIS A 121 -8.64 3.33 11.90
C HIS A 121 -7.77 3.92 10.79
N PRO A 122 -7.25 5.15 10.98
CA PRO A 122 -6.34 5.74 10.01
C PRO A 122 -5.16 4.78 9.81
N PRO A 123 -4.77 4.51 8.55
CA PRO A 123 -3.62 3.66 8.28
C PRO A 123 -2.43 4.20 9.05
N ALA A 124 -1.73 3.32 9.78
CA ALA A 124 -0.47 3.68 10.41
C ALA A 124 0.40 4.33 9.34
N PRO A 125 1.10 5.43 9.66
CA PRO A 125 1.96 6.08 8.69
C PRO A 125 2.82 5.03 8.05
N GLN A 126 2.67 4.88 6.73
CA GLN A 126 3.68 4.23 5.95
C GLN A 126 4.89 5.15 6.07
N ALA A 127 5.69 4.91 7.11
CA ALA A 127 7.01 5.47 7.24
C ALA A 127 7.62 5.27 5.86
N LYS A 128 7.85 6.39 5.14
CA LYS A 128 8.46 6.44 3.81
C LYS A 128 9.39 5.26 3.76
N ALA A 129 9.08 4.21 2.99
CA ALA A 129 10.01 3.11 2.83
C ALA A 129 11.27 3.79 2.29
N PRO A 130 12.29 4.05 3.13
CA PRO A 130 13.41 4.77 2.64
C PRO A 130 14.15 3.69 1.87
N HIS A 131 14.19 3.87 0.55
CA HIS A 131 15.34 3.42 -0.20
C HIS A 131 16.56 4.04 0.50
N GLY A 132 17.14 3.30 1.45
CA GLY A 132 18.12 3.82 2.39
C GLY A 132 17.78 3.50 3.84
N SER A 133 18.17 2.30 4.28
CA SER A 133 18.82 2.10 5.59
C SER A 133 18.33 2.98 6.75
N ARG A 134 17.10 2.76 7.22
CA ARG A 134 16.79 3.03 8.63
C ARG A 134 16.65 1.71 9.36
N LYS A 135 17.65 1.44 10.20
CA LYS A 135 17.59 0.48 11.31
C LYS A 135 16.48 0.91 12.26
N VAL A 136 15.23 0.64 11.90
CA VAL A 136 14.19 0.37 12.90
C VAL A 136 14.72 -0.84 13.67
N GLY A 137 14.72 -0.78 15.01
CA GLY A 137 15.11 -1.92 15.82
C GLY A 137 14.43 -3.20 15.30
N PRO A 138 15.05 -4.37 15.48
CA PRO A 138 14.54 -5.60 14.87
C PRO A 138 13.05 -5.73 15.22
N PRO A 139 12.16 -5.96 14.24
CA PRO A 139 10.75 -6.21 14.52
C PRO A 139 10.66 -7.34 15.54
N PRO A 140 9.63 -7.35 16.41
CA PRO A 140 9.53 -8.29 17.51
C PRO A 140 9.80 -9.73 17.05
N GLU A 141 10.47 -10.51 17.90
CA GLU A 141 10.64 -11.94 17.62
C GLU A 141 9.26 -12.60 17.54
N PRO A 142 9.08 -13.55 16.60
CA PRO A 142 7.81 -14.24 16.46
C PRO A 142 7.48 -14.98 17.75
N ILE A 143 6.24 -14.86 18.20
CA ILE A 143 5.74 -15.53 19.39
C ILE A 143 5.36 -16.97 19.00
N ALA A 144 5.99 -17.95 19.63
CA ALA A 144 5.67 -19.37 19.47
C ALA A 144 5.64 -20.05 20.84
N ALA A 145 4.45 -20.48 21.26
CA ALA A 145 4.26 -21.24 22.50
C ALA A 145 4.17 -22.75 22.24
N ASP A 146 3.75 -23.16 21.05
CA ASP A 146 3.58 -24.56 20.70
C ASP A 146 4.93 -25.26 20.39
N PRO A 147 5.20 -26.46 20.94
CA PRO A 147 6.45 -27.18 20.70
C PRO A 147 6.74 -27.53 19.24
N ALA A 148 5.73 -27.71 18.38
CA ALA A 148 5.92 -27.90 16.95
C ALA A 148 6.38 -26.61 16.26
N MET A 149 5.77 -25.48 16.60
CA MET A 149 6.21 -24.16 16.09
C MET A 149 7.61 -23.80 16.57
N MET A 150 7.96 -24.10 17.82
CA MET A 150 9.32 -23.93 18.32
C MET A 150 10.34 -24.74 17.51
N ARG A 151 10.02 -25.98 17.14
CA ARG A 151 10.88 -26.82 16.28
C ARG A 151 11.05 -26.21 14.88
N ILE A 152 9.99 -25.64 14.30
CA ILE A 152 10.05 -24.94 13.02
C ILE A 152 11.00 -23.73 13.11
N PHE A 153 10.88 -22.89 14.14
CA PHE A 153 11.79 -21.74 14.31
C PHE A 153 13.24 -22.16 14.58
N GLN A 154 13.46 -23.27 15.29
CA GLN A 154 14.81 -23.84 15.46
C GLN A 154 15.39 -24.31 14.13
N LEU A 155 14.61 -24.97 13.27
CA LEU A 155 15.04 -25.38 11.94
C LEU A 155 15.32 -24.17 11.05
N ALA A 156 14.41 -23.19 11.06
CA ALA A 156 14.54 -21.92 10.34
C ALA A 156 15.85 -21.19 10.72
N ARG A 157 16.19 -21.16 12.01
CA ARG A 157 17.45 -20.57 12.49
C ARG A 157 18.68 -21.32 11.98
N ARG A 158 18.64 -22.66 11.90
CA ARG A 158 19.77 -23.47 11.40
C ARG A 158 19.98 -23.33 9.90
N ILE A 159 18.91 -23.13 9.12
CA ILE A 159 19.00 -23.00 7.67
C ILE A 159 19.28 -21.56 7.21
N ALA A 160 18.93 -20.55 8.02
CA ALA A 160 19.07 -19.13 7.69
C ALA A 160 20.44 -18.69 7.12
N PRO A 161 21.60 -19.09 7.67
CA PRO A 161 22.90 -18.70 7.10
C PRO A 161 23.24 -19.42 5.79
N ARG A 162 22.43 -20.40 5.34
CA ARG A 162 22.71 -21.20 4.13
C ARG A 162 22.13 -20.51 2.89
N ARG A 163 22.81 -20.67 1.76
CA ARG A 163 22.35 -20.19 0.43
C ARG A 163 21.41 -21.18 -0.28
N ALA A 164 20.54 -21.87 0.47
CA ALA A 164 19.60 -22.84 -0.08
C ALA A 164 18.21 -22.22 -0.27
N THR A 165 17.49 -22.65 -1.31
CA THR A 165 16.06 -22.33 -1.47
C THR A 165 15.26 -23.06 -0.41
N VAL A 166 14.30 -22.38 0.22
CA VAL A 166 13.44 -22.93 1.27
C VAL A 166 12.00 -22.94 0.80
N LEU A 167 11.35 -24.11 0.87
CA LEU A 167 9.91 -24.26 0.67
C LEU A 167 9.21 -24.27 2.03
N ILE A 168 8.20 -23.41 2.20
CA ILE A 168 7.40 -23.32 3.43
C ILE A 168 5.96 -23.72 3.09
N GLN A 169 5.48 -24.78 3.72
CA GLN A 169 4.12 -25.30 3.50
C GLN A 169 3.27 -25.15 4.75
N GLY A 170 1.98 -24.96 4.55
CA GLY A 170 0.98 -24.79 5.60
C GLY A 170 -0.28 -24.13 5.04
N GLU A 171 -1.40 -24.30 5.75
CA GLU A 171 -2.68 -23.69 5.39
C GLU A 171 -2.59 -22.15 5.38
N SER A 172 -3.58 -21.51 4.76
CA SER A 172 -3.67 -20.05 4.78
C SER A 172 -3.76 -19.53 6.22
N GLY A 173 -3.09 -18.42 6.53
CA GLY A 173 -3.08 -17.84 7.88
C GLY A 173 -2.18 -18.54 8.92
N THR A 174 -1.47 -19.62 8.59
CA THR A 174 -0.58 -20.34 9.54
C THR A 174 0.78 -19.66 9.83
N GLY A 175 1.00 -18.45 9.29
CA GLY A 175 2.22 -17.68 9.57
C GLY A 175 3.43 -18.03 8.68
N LYS A 176 3.22 -18.55 7.46
CA LYS A 176 4.30 -18.85 6.50
C LYS A 176 5.22 -17.65 6.25
N GLU A 177 4.65 -16.47 6.06
CA GLU A 177 5.41 -15.22 5.87
C GLU A 177 6.25 -14.86 7.11
N VAL A 178 5.71 -15.12 8.31
CA VAL A 178 6.42 -14.89 9.58
C VAL A 178 7.69 -15.75 9.65
N VAL A 179 7.59 -17.02 9.23
CA VAL A 179 8.75 -17.92 9.14
C VAL A 179 9.75 -17.44 8.09
N ALA A 180 9.30 -17.04 6.89
CA ALA A 180 10.19 -16.50 5.85
C ALA A 180 10.97 -15.26 6.30
N ARG A 181 10.30 -14.31 6.96
CA ARG A 181 10.93 -13.11 7.55
C ARG A 181 11.87 -13.46 8.68
N TYR A 182 11.60 -14.51 9.45
CA TYR A 182 12.52 -15.00 10.47
C TYR A 182 13.80 -15.57 9.86
N ILE A 183 13.69 -16.36 8.79
CA ILE A 183 14.85 -16.90 8.04
C ILE A 183 15.71 -15.74 7.53
N HIS A 184 15.11 -14.75 6.86
CA HIS A 184 15.83 -13.58 6.36
C HIS A 184 16.61 -12.87 7.48
N ARG A 185 15.96 -12.59 8.61
CA ARG A 185 16.57 -11.91 9.76
C ARG A 185 17.74 -12.66 10.39
N LYS A 186 17.72 -14.00 10.35
CA LYS A 186 18.80 -14.84 10.92
C LYS A 186 19.85 -15.23 9.87
N SER A 187 19.75 -14.72 8.64
CA SER A 187 20.68 -15.00 7.55
C SER A 187 21.81 -13.98 7.45
N ASP A 188 22.84 -14.33 6.69
CA ASP A 188 23.94 -13.42 6.31
C ASP A 188 23.48 -12.26 5.39
N ARG A 189 22.22 -12.31 4.94
CA ARG A 189 21.60 -11.30 4.06
C ARG A 189 20.59 -10.42 4.80
N SER A 190 20.59 -10.46 6.14
CA SER A 190 19.61 -9.75 6.99
C SER A 190 19.57 -8.23 6.78
N GLU A 191 20.68 -7.61 6.36
CA GLU A 191 20.75 -6.19 6.00
C GLU A 191 20.30 -5.90 4.55
N GLY A 192 20.09 -6.95 3.73
CA GLY A 192 19.61 -6.86 2.36
C GLY A 192 18.08 -6.71 2.26
N PRO A 193 17.55 -6.46 1.05
CA PRO A 193 16.12 -6.31 0.84
C PRO A 193 15.36 -7.63 1.04
N PHE A 194 14.21 -7.57 1.71
CA PHE A 194 13.22 -8.65 1.70
C PHE A 194 12.06 -8.26 0.79
N ILE A 195 11.99 -8.88 -0.39
CA ILE A 195 10.94 -8.63 -1.37
C ILE A 195 9.95 -9.80 -1.32
N ALA A 196 8.69 -9.54 -1.01
CA ALA A 196 7.62 -10.53 -1.08
C ALA A 196 6.77 -10.30 -2.33
N VAL A 197 6.41 -11.39 -3.01
CA VAL A 197 5.53 -11.42 -4.17
C VAL A 197 4.47 -12.47 -3.90
N ASN A 198 3.21 -12.04 -3.80
CA ASN A 198 2.09 -12.98 -3.82
C ASN A 198 1.80 -13.32 -5.28
N CYS A 199 2.06 -14.57 -5.67
CA CYS A 199 1.90 -15.03 -7.04
C CYS A 199 0.43 -15.16 -7.45
N ALA A 200 -0.47 -15.48 -6.53
CA ALA A 200 -1.91 -15.61 -6.81
C ALA A 200 -2.61 -14.27 -7.05
N ALA A 201 -2.07 -13.18 -6.47
CA ALA A 201 -2.61 -11.83 -6.64
C ALA A 201 -2.19 -11.16 -7.97
N LEU A 202 -1.30 -11.78 -8.76
CA LEU A 202 -0.80 -11.24 -10.01
C LEU A 202 -1.43 -11.94 -11.23
N PRO A 203 -1.97 -11.20 -12.21
CA PRO A 203 -2.37 -11.79 -13.48
C PRO A 203 -1.18 -12.47 -14.17
N GLU A 204 -1.39 -13.67 -14.73
CA GLU A 204 -0.34 -14.48 -15.39
C GLU A 204 0.42 -13.68 -16.45
N ALA A 205 -0.30 -12.89 -17.26
CA ALA A 205 0.26 -12.03 -18.30
C ALA A 205 1.22 -10.93 -17.77
N LEU A 206 1.18 -10.61 -16.48
CA LEU A 206 2.02 -9.61 -15.84
C LEU A 206 3.06 -10.21 -14.89
N LEU A 207 3.00 -11.51 -14.62
CA LEU A 207 3.88 -12.18 -13.67
C LEU A 207 5.35 -12.07 -14.09
N GLU A 208 5.66 -12.36 -15.36
CA GLU A 208 7.02 -12.26 -15.88
C GLU A 208 7.54 -10.82 -15.83
N SER A 209 6.71 -9.86 -16.22
CA SER A 209 7.03 -8.43 -16.22
C SER A 209 7.24 -7.87 -14.80
N GLU A 210 6.55 -8.40 -13.80
CA GLU A 210 6.81 -8.07 -12.39
C GLU A 210 8.09 -8.73 -11.89
N LEU A 211 8.27 -10.03 -12.11
CA LEU A 211 9.42 -10.78 -11.59
C LEU A 211 10.73 -10.34 -12.22
N PHE A 212 10.78 -10.25 -13.54
CA PHE A 212 12.00 -9.99 -14.32
C PHE A 212 12.12 -8.52 -14.75
N GLY A 213 11.02 -7.77 -14.76
CA GLY A 213 10.99 -6.42 -15.30
C GLY A 213 10.78 -6.42 -16.80
N HIS A 214 10.80 -5.23 -17.39
CA HIS A 214 10.74 -5.04 -18.83
C HIS A 214 11.43 -3.76 -19.27
N GLU A 215 11.89 -3.75 -20.51
CA GLU A 215 12.32 -2.54 -21.20
C GLU A 215 11.13 -1.84 -21.87
N LYS A 216 11.31 -0.54 -22.16
CA LYS A 216 10.31 0.22 -22.92
C LYS A 216 10.05 -0.47 -24.27
N GLY A 217 8.78 -0.72 -24.58
CA GLY A 217 8.36 -1.36 -25.82
C GLY A 217 8.40 -2.90 -25.83
N ALA A 218 8.64 -3.55 -24.68
CA ALA A 218 8.64 -5.02 -24.60
C ALA A 218 7.28 -5.68 -24.90
N PHE A 219 6.16 -4.96 -24.67
CA PHE A 219 4.79 -5.38 -25.02
C PHE A 219 3.90 -4.15 -25.24
N THR A 220 2.70 -4.35 -25.79
CA THR A 220 1.69 -3.28 -25.94
C THR A 220 1.28 -2.73 -24.58
N GLY A 221 1.71 -1.51 -24.26
CA GLY A 221 1.53 -0.88 -22.94
C GLY A 221 2.81 -0.68 -22.13
N ALA A 222 3.98 -1.18 -22.60
CA ALA A 222 5.28 -0.95 -21.95
C ALA A 222 5.82 0.46 -22.24
N VAL A 223 5.21 1.48 -21.63
CA VAL A 223 5.51 2.91 -21.88
C VAL A 223 6.89 3.32 -21.31
N ALA A 224 7.37 2.63 -20.28
CA ALA A 224 8.64 2.90 -19.61
C ALA A 224 9.34 1.60 -19.18
N ARG A 225 10.64 1.69 -18.90
CA ARG A 225 11.40 0.59 -18.29
C ARG A 225 10.93 0.35 -16.85
N LYS A 226 10.84 -0.92 -16.45
CA LYS A 226 10.51 -1.34 -15.09
C LYS A 226 11.51 -2.39 -14.60
N ARG A 227 12.07 -2.16 -13.41
CA ARG A 227 12.97 -3.12 -12.74
C ARG A 227 12.16 -4.27 -12.14
N GLY A 228 12.63 -5.50 -12.33
CA GLY A 228 11.97 -6.70 -11.82
C GLY A 228 12.18 -6.93 -10.32
N LYS A 229 11.33 -7.75 -9.71
CA LYS A 229 11.46 -8.17 -8.30
C LYS A 229 12.78 -8.90 -8.03
N PHE A 230 13.30 -9.67 -8.99
CA PHE A 230 14.64 -10.28 -8.88
C PHE A 230 15.74 -9.22 -8.73
N GLU A 231 15.65 -8.16 -9.52
CA GLU A 231 16.62 -7.06 -9.49
C GLU A 231 16.51 -6.25 -8.19
N LEU A 232 15.28 -6.02 -7.72
CA LEU A 232 15.01 -5.33 -6.46
C LEU A 232 15.43 -6.16 -5.23
N ALA A 233 15.39 -7.49 -5.32
CA ALA A 233 15.80 -8.41 -4.25
C ALA A 233 17.31 -8.69 -4.25
N HIS A 234 18.08 -8.06 -5.14
CA HIS A 234 19.51 -8.28 -5.25
C HIS A 234 20.22 -8.02 -3.91
N GLY A 235 21.08 -8.95 -3.50
CA GLY A 235 21.76 -8.91 -2.20
C GLY A 235 20.90 -9.33 -1.00
N GLY A 236 19.62 -9.66 -1.20
CA GLY A 236 18.67 -9.99 -0.13
C GLY A 236 17.94 -11.32 -0.35
N VAL A 237 16.62 -11.31 -0.10
CA VAL A 237 15.72 -12.47 -0.20
C VAL A 237 14.47 -12.09 -1.00
N LEU A 238 14.08 -12.97 -1.93
CA LEU A 238 12.81 -12.94 -2.64
C LEU A 238 11.92 -14.05 -2.08
N LEU A 239 10.77 -13.69 -1.52
CA LEU A 239 9.69 -14.62 -1.15
C LEU A 239 8.67 -14.67 -2.28
N LEU A 240 8.42 -15.87 -2.78
CA LEU A 240 7.31 -16.18 -3.69
C LEU A 240 6.22 -16.86 -2.85
N ASP A 241 5.22 -16.09 -2.45
CA ASP A 241 4.08 -16.59 -1.68
C ASP A 241 3.00 -17.13 -2.63
N GLU A 242 2.27 -18.14 -2.17
CA GLU A 242 1.26 -18.85 -2.98
C GLU A 242 1.85 -19.44 -4.27
N ILE A 243 3.04 -20.05 -4.18
CA ILE A 243 3.67 -20.78 -5.27
C ILE A 243 3.21 -22.25 -5.26
N GLY A 244 2.39 -22.65 -6.25
CA GLY A 244 1.89 -24.02 -6.39
C GLY A 244 0.60 -24.12 -7.19
#